data_AF-A0A0A9W1I0-F1
#
_entry.id   AF-A0A0A9W1I0-F1
#
_cell.length_a   1.000
_cell.length_b   1.000
_cell.length_c   1.000
_cell.angle_alpha   90.00
_cell.angle_beta   90.00
_cell.angle_gamma   90.00
#
_symmetry.space_group_name_H-M   'P 1'
#
loop_
_entity.id
_entity.type
_entity.pdbx_description
1 polymer ?
#
loop_
_entity_poly.entity_id
_entity_poly.type
_entity_poly.pdbx_seq_one_letter_code
_entity_poly.pdbx_strand_id
1 'polypeptide(L)'
;LSPLLWCLVVDDLIHILKDLCYHVQFFADDGVILIKGTDSTAITRQANITLRALETWCTNKGLFINPEKINLITFTRKRRAPQIEGLTYLNQPLAPIHKVKYLGILL
;
A
#
# COMPACT_ATOMS: atom_id res chain seq x y z
N LEU A 1 19.10 6.74 18.60
CA LEU A 1 19.52 6.45 17.20
C LEU A 1 18.50 5.63 16.42
N SER A 2 17.76 4.71 17.06
CA SER A 2 16.83 3.77 16.40
C SER A 2 15.82 4.42 15.42
N PRO A 3 15.10 5.53 15.74
CA PRO A 3 14.12 6.11 14.82
C PRO A 3 14.75 6.71 13.55
N LEU A 4 15.95 7.29 13.67
CA LEU A 4 16.67 7.87 12.53
C LEU A 4 17.13 6.78 11.56
N LEU A 5 17.62 5.65 12.09
CA LEU A 5 18.03 4.52 11.27
C LEU A 5 16.85 3.95 10.48
N TRP A 6 15.68 3.87 11.12
CA TRP A 6 14.45 3.45 10.46
C TRP A 6 14.06 4.41 9.32
N CYS A 7 14.13 5.73 9.54
CA CYS A 7 13.88 6.71 8.48
C CYS A 7 14.81 6.50 7.28
N LEU A 8 16.10 6.21 7.50
CA LEU A 8 17.05 5.95 6.41
C LEU A 8 16.72 4.66 5.64
N VAL A 9 16.29 3.60 6.35
CA VAL A 9 15.89 2.36 5.71
C VAL A 9 14.65 2.59 4.85
N VAL A 10 13.64 3.27 5.37
CA VAL A 10 12.37 3.49 4.67
C VAL A 10 12.50 4.50 3.52
N ASP A 11 13.46 5.43 3.57
CA ASP A 11 13.71 6.38 2.48
C ASP A 11 14.01 5.68 1.14
N ASP A 12 14.76 4.58 1.17
CA ASP A 12 15.04 3.72 0.02
C ASP A 12 13.73 3.13 -0.57
N LEU A 13 12.85 2.61 0.28
CA LEU A 13 11.53 2.11 -0.14
C LEU A 13 10.67 3.22 -0.75
N ILE A 14 10.65 4.40 -0.13
CA ILE A 14 9.87 5.54 -0.61
C ILE A 14 10.33 5.95 -2.01
N HIS A 15 11.65 5.94 -2.29
CA HIS A 15 12.16 6.23 -3.63
C HIS A 15 11.69 5.23 -4.67
N ILE A 16 11.69 3.93 -4.36
CA ILE A 16 11.19 2.88 -5.27
C ILE A 16 9.68 3.05 -5.54
N LEU A 17 8.89 3.33 -4.49
CA LEU A 17 7.44 3.40 -4.60
C LEU A 17 6.93 4.71 -5.20
N LYS A 18 7.69 5.81 -5.10
CA LYS A 18 7.32 7.13 -5.64
C LYS A 18 7.00 7.08 -7.14
N ASP A 19 7.70 6.26 -7.91
CA ASP A 19 7.47 6.12 -9.35
C ASP A 19 6.31 5.17 -9.69
N LEU A 20 5.83 4.40 -8.71
CA LEU A 20 4.82 3.35 -8.88
C LEU A 20 3.44 3.74 -8.33
N CYS A 21 3.35 4.78 -7.50
CA CYS A 21 2.08 5.19 -6.89
C CYS A 21 1.89 6.71 -6.97
N TYR A 22 0.67 7.16 -6.65
CA TYR A 22 0.38 8.60 -6.63
C TYR A 22 0.92 9.26 -5.37
N HIS A 23 0.89 8.57 -4.24
CA HIS A 23 1.43 9.04 -2.99
C HIS A 23 1.83 7.87 -2.10
N VAL A 24 2.97 8.00 -1.42
CA VAL A 24 3.45 7.05 -0.43
C VAL A 24 3.93 7.82 0.79
N GLN A 25 3.56 7.34 1.97
CA GLN A 25 4.01 7.89 3.23
C GLN A 25 4.18 6.78 4.25
N PHE A 26 5.24 6.88 5.05
CA PHE A 26 5.49 6.01 6.17
C PHE A 26 5.74 6.84 7.42
N PHE A 27 5.25 6.35 8.55
CA PHE A 27 5.49 6.93 9.86
C PHE A 27 5.65 5.79 10.86
N ALA A 28 6.86 5.67 11.42
CA ALA A 28 7.22 4.49 12.22
C ALA A 28 6.87 3.20 11.47
N ASP A 29 6.15 2.27 12.09
CA ASP A 29 5.72 1.00 11.52
C ASP A 29 4.50 1.09 10.59
N ASP A 30 3.80 2.24 10.57
CA ASP A 30 2.61 2.44 9.74
C ASP A 30 2.98 3.06 8.38
N GLY A 31 2.32 2.58 7.32
CA GLY A 31 2.51 3.06 5.95
C GLY A 31 1.18 3.22 5.22
N VAL A 32 1.15 4.17 4.28
CA VAL A 32 0.03 4.37 3.36
C VAL A 32 0.55 4.52 1.94
N ILE A 33 -0.10 3.82 1.01
CA ILE A 33 0.15 3.89 -0.42
C ILE A 33 -1.18 4.25 -1.09
N LEU A 34 -1.19 5.33 -1.85
CA LEU A 34 -2.33 5.81 -2.59
C LEU A 34 -2.08 5.66 -4.09
N ILE A 35 -3.03 5.02 -4.76
CA ILE A 35 -3.01 4.81 -6.20
C ILE A 35 -4.24 5.48 -6.78
N LYS A 36 -4.03 6.28 -7.82
CA LYS A 36 -5.07 7.09 -8.46
C LYS A 36 -5.23 6.67 -9.91
N GLY A 37 -6.47 6.51 -10.36
CA GLY A 37 -6.80 6.22 -11.74
C GLY A 37 -8.28 6.38 -12.02
N THR A 38 -8.65 6.35 -13.30
CA THR A 38 -10.05 6.42 -13.76
C THR A 38 -10.64 5.03 -14.03
N ASP A 39 -9.77 4.09 -14.40
CA ASP A 39 -10.09 2.71 -14.73
C ASP A 39 -9.66 1.76 -13.62
N SER A 40 -10.56 0.89 -13.19
CA SER A 40 -10.31 -0.06 -12.11
C SER A 40 -9.26 -1.10 -12.50
N THR A 41 -9.22 -1.53 -13.76
CA THR A 41 -8.25 -2.55 -14.18
C THR A 41 -6.82 -1.99 -14.17
N ALA A 42 -6.64 -0.76 -14.63
CA ALA A 42 -5.37 -0.05 -14.54
C ALA A 42 -4.93 0.17 -13.09
N ILE A 43 -5.86 0.55 -12.18
CA ILE A 43 -5.57 0.72 -10.75
C ILE A 43 -5.14 -0.61 -10.12
N THR A 44 -5.90 -1.69 -10.35
CA THR A 44 -5.55 -3.02 -9.83
C THR A 44 -4.18 -3.47 -10.32
N ARG A 45 -3.88 -3.29 -11.61
CA ARG A 45 -2.58 -3.62 -12.18
C ARG A 45 -1.46 -2.82 -11.51
N GLN A 46 -1.65 -1.50 -11.36
CA GLN A 46 -0.66 -0.65 -10.72
C GLN A 46 -0.46 -1.00 -9.25
N ALA A 47 -1.53 -1.32 -8.54
CA ALA A 47 -1.48 -1.78 -7.15
C ALA A 47 -0.72 -3.09 -7.01
N ASN A 48 -0.96 -4.07 -7.88
CA ASN A 48 -0.19 -5.32 -7.88
C ASN A 48 1.30 -5.10 -8.18
N ILE A 49 1.64 -4.22 -9.13
CA ILE A 49 3.04 -3.85 -9.40
C ILE A 49 3.69 -3.23 -8.16
N THR A 50 2.98 -2.31 -7.51
CA THR A 50 3.45 -1.61 -6.31
C THR A 50 3.63 -2.58 -5.13
N LEU A 51 2.68 -3.50 -4.93
CA LEU A 51 2.76 -4.53 -3.88
C LEU A 51 3.91 -5.51 -4.12
N ARG A 52 4.17 -5.91 -5.37
CA ARG A 52 5.33 -6.76 -5.70
C ARG A 52 6.66 -6.06 -5.48
N ALA A 53 6.75 -4.77 -5.79
CA ALA A 53 7.94 -3.98 -5.50
C ALA A 53 8.19 -3.89 -3.98
N LEU A 54 7.12 -3.66 -3.20
CA LEU A 54 7.15 -3.67 -1.74
C LEU A 54 7.62 -5.03 -1.20
N GLU A 55 7.03 -6.13 -1.67
CA GLU A 55 7.40 -7.51 -1.29
C GLU A 55 8.87 -7.82 -1.58
N THR A 56 9.35 -7.46 -2.77
CA THR A 56 10.74 -7.65 -3.19
C THR A 56 11.68 -6.87 -2.28
N TRP A 57 11.36 -5.61 -1.98
CA TRP A 57 12.17 -4.79 -1.11
C TRP A 57 12.19 -5.31 0.33
N CYS A 58 11.03 -5.69 0.88
CA CYS A 58 10.93 -6.28 2.21
C CYS A 58 11.78 -7.55 2.33
N THR A 59 11.69 -8.44 1.34
CA THR A 59 12.48 -9.67 1.29
C THR A 59 13.98 -9.37 1.28
N ASN A 60 14.42 -8.40 0.47
CA ASN A 60 15.84 -8.00 0.38
C ASN A 60 16.38 -7.38 1.66
N LYS A 61 15.55 -6.68 2.44
CA LYS A 61 15.94 -6.08 3.72
C LYS A 61 15.73 -7.00 4.92
N GLY A 62 15.19 -8.20 4.73
CA GLY A 62 14.80 -9.10 5.81
C GLY A 62 13.65 -8.56 6.67
N LEU A 63 12.80 -7.69 6.10
CA LEU A 63 11.62 -7.13 6.74
C LEU A 63 10.38 -7.93 6.36
N PHE A 64 9.39 -7.92 7.25
CA PHE A 64 8.12 -8.61 7.04
C PHE A 64 6.96 -7.68 7.38
N ILE A 65 6.03 -7.54 6.44
CA ILE A 65 4.74 -6.87 6.66
C ILE A 65 3.70 -7.97 6.82
N ASN A 66 2.95 -7.93 7.92
CA ASN A 66 1.87 -8.89 8.15
C ASN A 66 0.73 -8.64 7.14
N PRO A 67 0.41 -9.60 6.25
CA PRO A 67 -0.69 -9.46 5.29
C PRO A 67 -2.04 -9.16 5.95
N GLU A 68 -2.31 -9.71 7.15
CA GLU A 68 -3.57 -9.50 7.87
C GLU A 68 -3.75 -8.06 8.36
N LYS A 69 -2.65 -7.30 8.46
CA LYS A 69 -2.69 -5.89 8.84
C LYS A 69 -2.81 -4.95 7.63
N ILE A 70 -2.74 -5.48 6.41
CA ILE A 70 -2.87 -4.68 5.20
C ILE A 70 -4.35 -4.41 4.95
N ASN A 71 -4.71 -3.14 5.05
CA ASN A 71 -6.07 -2.67 4.84
C ASN A 71 -6.20 -2.03 3.45
N LEU A 72 -7.11 -2.55 2.63
CA LEU A 72 -7.40 -2.03 1.30
C LEU A 72 -8.72 -1.26 1.28
N ILE A 73 -8.68 0.04 1.03
CA ILE A 73 -9.88 0.89 0.94
C ILE A 73 -9.92 1.63 -0.41
N THR A 74 -11.10 1.70 -1.02
CA THR A 74 -11.31 2.36 -2.32
C THR A 74 -12.19 3.60 -2.15
N PHE A 75 -11.68 4.76 -2.56
CA PHE A 75 -12.45 5.99 -2.61
C PHE A 75 -12.85 6.31 -4.05
N THR A 76 -14.14 6.60 -4.27
CA THR A 76 -14.66 6.98 -5.59
C THR A 76 -15.74 8.03 -5.49
N ARG A 77 -15.83 8.89 -6.51
CA ARG A 77 -16.97 9.80 -6.69
C ARG A 77 -18.13 9.15 -7.45
N LYS A 78 -17.91 7.95 -8.02
CA LYS A 78 -18.95 7.20 -8.74
C LYS A 78 -19.97 6.67 -7.74
N ARG A 79 -21.26 6.73 -8.11
CA ARG A 79 -22.36 6.19 -7.29
C ARG A 79 -22.22 4.68 -7.00
N ARG A 80 -21.56 3.94 -7.91
CA ARG A 80 -21.15 2.55 -7.69
C ARG A 80 -19.63 2.50 -7.57
N ALA A 81 -19.16 1.96 -6.45
CA ALA A 81 -17.74 1.72 -6.26
C ALA A 81 -17.26 0.66 -7.27
N PRO A 82 -16.15 0.93 -8.01
CA PRO A 82 -15.54 -0.11 -8.81
C PRO A 82 -15.04 -1.23 -7.90
N GLN A 83 -15.23 -2.47 -8.32
CA GLN A 83 -14.64 -3.61 -7.61
C GLN A 83 -13.17 -3.70 -7.98
N ILE A 84 -12.32 -3.60 -6.95
CA ILE A 84 -10.89 -3.87 -7.05
C ILE A 84 -10.70 -5.29 -6.54
N GLU A 85 -10.46 -6.21 -7.46
CA GLU A 85 -10.26 -7.63 -7.18
C GLU A 85 -8.87 -8.09 -7.66
N GLY A 86 -8.42 -9.24 -7.18
CA GLY A 86 -7.16 -9.85 -7.63
C GLY A 86 -5.90 -9.15 -7.12
N LEU A 87 -6.00 -8.40 -6.01
CA LEU A 87 -4.83 -7.92 -5.29
C LEU A 87 -4.31 -9.00 -4.36
N THR A 88 -3.03 -9.31 -4.49
CA THR A 88 -2.36 -10.29 -3.64
C THR A 88 -1.08 -9.71 -3.05
N TYR A 89 -0.77 -10.12 -1.82
CA TYR A 89 0.49 -9.82 -1.15
C TYR A 89 1.01 -11.10 -0.50
N LEU A 90 2.26 -11.50 -0.77
CA LEU A 90 2.81 -12.80 -0.34
C LEU A 90 1.91 -14.00 -0.73
N ASN A 91 1.33 -13.97 -1.93
CA ASN A 91 0.33 -14.94 -2.41
C ASN A 91 -0.96 -15.04 -1.58
N GLN A 92 -1.20 -14.14 -0.64
CA GLN A 92 -2.47 -14.04 0.09
C GLN A 92 -3.38 -12.97 -0.56
N PRO A 93 -4.66 -13.27 -0.80
CA PRO A 93 -5.59 -12.29 -1.34
C PRO A 93 -5.87 -11.21 -0.31
N LEU A 94 -5.82 -9.95 -0.75
CA LEU A 94 -6.20 -8.80 0.08
C LEU A 94 -7.69 -8.55 -0.07
N ALA A 95 -8.42 -8.58 1.05
CA ALA A 95 -9.84 -8.28 1.06
C ALA A 95 -10.06 -6.75 1.15
N PRO A 96 -10.86 -6.14 0.25
CA PRO A 96 -11.24 -4.75 0.38
C PRO A 96 -12.14 -4.57 1.61
N ILE A 97 -11.88 -3.51 2.38
CA ILE A 97 -12.67 -3.12 3.54
C ILE A 97 -13.38 -1.78 3.29
N HIS A 98 -14.50 -1.58 3.99
CA HIS A 98 -15.32 -0.38 3.84
C HIS A 98 -14.97 0.74 4.80
N LYS A 99 -14.22 0.45 5.88
CA LYS A 99 -13.85 1.42 6.91
C LYS A 99 -12.47 1.12 7.47
N VAL A 100 -11.64 2.14 7.64
CA VAL A 100 -10.33 2.01 8.30
C VAL A 100 -10.06 3.19 9.22
N LYS A 101 -9.44 2.95 10.39
CA LYS A 101 -8.98 4.03 11.27
C LYS A 101 -7.55 4.39 10.88
N TYR A 102 -7.34 5.58 10.36
CA TYR A 102 -6.03 6.11 9.97
C TYR A 102 -5.72 7.36 10.80
N LEU A 103 -4.66 7.32 11.62
CA LEU A 103 -4.22 8.43 12.48
C LEU A 103 -5.34 9.04 13.37
N GLY A 104 -6.27 8.21 13.84
CA GLY A 104 -7.40 8.66 14.66
C GLY A 104 -8.65 9.07 13.88
N ILE A 105 -8.57 9.15 12.56
CA ILE A 105 -9.69 9.48 11.67
C ILE A 105 -10.28 8.19 11.11
N LEU A 106 -11.61 8.07 11.11
CA LEU A 106 -12.31 6.97 10.44
C LEU A 106 -12.50 7.34 8.96
N LEU A 107 -11.92 6.54 8.07
CA LEU A 107 -12.03 6.66 6.62
C LEU A 107 -12.98 5.61 6.06
#